data_AF-A0A0P0YX36-F1
#
_entry.id   AF-A0A0P0YX36-F1
#
_cell.length_a   1.000
_cell.length_b   1.000
_cell.length_c   1.000
_cell.angle_alpha   90.00
_cell.angle_beta   90.00
_cell.angle_gamma   90.00
#
_symmetry.space_group_name_H-M   'P 1'
#
loop_
_entity.id
_entity.type
_entity.pdbx_description
1 polymer ?
#
loop_
_entity_poly.entity_id
_entity_poly.type
_entity_poly.pdbx_seq_one_letter_code
_entity_poly.pdbx_strand_id
1 'polypeptide(L)'
;MPFYDYECADCGSFSALHPMARAAEPAACPSCGAASGRVILSAPFVAGMDSRRRNAMATNERSRHEPARSSGQHPAGCGCCGSKSKSGKAVHTASGAKTFPSARPWMISH
;
A
#
# COMPACT_ATOMS: atom_id res chain seq x y z
N MET A 1 -0.71 -18.12 24.86
CA MET A 1 -0.30 -17.13 25.88
C MET A 1 0.98 -16.48 25.36
N PRO A 2 1.03 -15.14 25.21
CA PRO A 2 2.13 -14.47 24.52
C PRO A 2 3.42 -14.43 25.35
N PHE A 3 4.55 -14.30 24.65
CA PHE A 3 5.84 -13.95 25.24
C PHE A 3 5.98 -12.43 25.34
N TYR A 4 6.61 -11.98 26.41
CA TYR A 4 7.01 -10.59 26.62
C TYR A 4 8.48 -10.52 27.01
N ASP A 5 9.13 -9.42 26.67
CA ASP A 5 10.51 -9.15 27.01
C ASP A 5 10.60 -8.36 28.31
N TYR A 6 11.57 -8.72 29.15
CA TYR A 6 11.87 -8.10 30.43
C TYR A 6 13.38 -7.82 30.51
N GLU A 7 13.76 -6.80 31.28
CA GLU A 7 15.17 -6.42 31.46
C GLU A 7 15.54 -6.50 32.94
N CYS A 8 16.54 -7.34 33.24
CA CYS A 8 17.18 -7.38 34.55
C CYS A 8 18.36 -6.41 34.54
N ALA A 9 18.49 -5.58 35.59
CA ALA A 9 19.59 -4.61 35.71
C ALA A 9 20.99 -5.27 35.74
N ASP A 10 21.08 -6.49 36.28
CA ASP A 10 22.36 -7.19 36.47
C ASP A 10 22.62 -8.29 35.44
N CYS A 11 21.57 -8.99 34.98
CA CYS A 11 21.70 -10.17 34.11
C CYS A 11 21.32 -9.91 32.65
N GLY A 12 20.65 -8.79 32.34
CA GLY A 12 20.21 -8.42 31.00
C GLY A 12 18.79 -8.89 30.62
N SER A 13 18.50 -8.86 29.33
CA SER A 13 17.18 -9.13 28.74
C SER A 13 16.79 -10.62 28.75
N PHE A 14 15.52 -10.92 28.99
CA PHE A 14 14.94 -12.26 28.82
C PHE A 14 13.46 -12.20 28.41
N SER A 15 12.95 -13.30 27.84
CA SER A 15 11.53 -13.41 27.44
C SER A 15 10.77 -14.40 28.32
N ALA A 16 9.57 -14.04 28.76
CA ALA A 16 8.72 -14.88 29.61
C ALA A 16 7.27 -14.95 29.12
N LEU A 17 6.60 -16.07 29.37
CA LEU A 17 5.21 -16.31 29.01
C LEU A 17 4.29 -15.70 30.07
N HIS A 18 3.43 -14.74 29.70
CA HIS A 18 2.49 -14.15 30.65
C HIS A 18 1.09 -13.96 30.03
N PRO A 19 0.01 -14.00 30.85
CA PRO A 19 -1.29 -13.52 30.42
C PRO A 19 -1.18 -12.03 30.08
N MET A 20 -1.92 -11.56 29.07
CA MET A 20 -1.94 -10.14 28.70
C MET A 20 -2.25 -9.23 29.89
N ALA A 21 -3.14 -9.66 30.81
CA ALA A 21 -3.51 -8.90 32.00
C ALA A 21 -2.37 -8.64 32.98
N ARG A 22 -1.32 -9.48 32.98
CA ARG A 22 -0.16 -9.36 33.89
C ARG A 22 1.12 -8.95 33.17
N ALA A 23 1.04 -8.59 31.89
CA ALA A 23 2.23 -8.25 31.11
C ALA A 23 2.97 -7.02 31.64
N ALA A 24 2.29 -6.12 32.36
CA ALA A 24 2.92 -4.94 32.96
C ALA A 24 3.55 -5.22 34.33
N GLU A 25 3.30 -6.38 34.93
CA GLU A 25 3.86 -6.75 36.24
C GLU A 25 5.33 -7.17 36.07
N PRO A 26 6.22 -6.88 37.04
CA PRO A 26 7.60 -7.35 37.00
C PRO A 26 7.69 -8.89 37.02
N ALA A 27 8.59 -9.45 36.23
CA ALA A 27 8.90 -10.88 36.23
C ALA A 27 10.21 -11.15 36.99
N ALA A 28 10.30 -12.30 37.67
CA ALA A 28 11.55 -12.72 38.30
C ALA A 28 12.58 -13.13 37.25
N CYS A 29 13.79 -12.58 37.34
CA CYS A 29 14.89 -12.96 36.46
C CYS A 29 15.22 -14.46 36.62
N PRO A 30 15.35 -15.24 35.52
CA PRO A 30 15.65 -16.67 35.60
C PRO A 30 17.07 -16.96 36.13
N SER A 31 17.97 -15.97 36.14
CA SER A 31 19.35 -16.13 36.61
C SER A 31 19.54 -15.73 38.07
N CYS A 32 18.97 -14.59 38.51
CA CYS A 32 19.20 -14.06 39.86
C CYS A 32 17.92 -13.90 40.71
N GLY A 33 16.73 -14.11 40.14
CA GLY A 33 15.45 -13.94 40.83
C GLY A 33 15.00 -12.49 41.05
N ALA A 34 15.81 -11.50 40.68
CA ALA A 34 15.46 -10.09 40.85
C ALA A 34 14.23 -9.69 40.02
N ALA A 35 13.42 -8.78 40.56
CA ALA A 35 12.25 -8.23 39.87
C ALA A 35 12.70 -7.40 38.66
N SER A 36 12.29 -7.83 37.47
CA SER A 36 12.69 -7.25 36.19
C SER A 36 11.47 -6.66 35.49
N GLY A 37 11.55 -5.40 35.07
CA GLY A 37 10.45 -4.69 34.42
C GLY A 37 10.27 -5.12 32.97
N ARG A 38 9.04 -5.04 32.45
CA ARG A 38 8.78 -5.29 31.03
C ARG A 38 9.42 -4.22 30.15
N VAL A 39 10.04 -4.64 29.06
CA VAL A 39 10.64 -3.78 28.03
C VAL A 39 10.05 -4.08 26.65
N ILE A 40 10.20 -3.15 25.71
CA ILE A 40 9.85 -3.31 24.30
C ILE A 40 11.15 -3.19 23.52
N LEU A 41 11.82 -4.32 23.29
CA LEU A 41 13.13 -4.36 22.61
C LEU A 41 13.00 -4.30 21.09
N SER A 42 11.86 -4.74 20.55
CA SER A 42 11.58 -4.72 19.12
C SER A 42 10.22 -4.09 18.84
N ALA A 43 10.13 -3.36 17.73
CA ALA A 43 8.86 -2.87 17.24
C ALA A 43 7.97 -4.09 16.89
N PRO A 44 6.70 -4.11 17.36
CA PRO A 44 5.81 -5.21 17.02
C PRO A 44 5.63 -5.29 15.50
N PHE A 45 5.53 -6.51 14.99
CA PHE A 45 5.19 -6.70 13.59
C PHE A 45 3.78 -6.15 13.33
N VAL A 46 3.70 -5.04 12.61
CA VAL A 46 2.43 -4.49 12.14
C VAL A 46 2.19 -5.04 10.74
N ALA A 47 1.24 -5.96 10.62
CA ALA A 47 0.79 -6.45 9.33
C ALA A 47 0.14 -5.30 8.53
N GLY A 48 0.91 -4.68 7.64
CA GLY A 48 0.44 -3.61 6.78
C GLY A 48 -0.35 -4.14 5.58
N MET A 49 -1.34 -3.38 5.12
CA MET A 49 -1.98 -3.62 3.82
C MET A 49 -1.11 -3.07 2.69
N ASP A 50 -1.11 -3.78 1.54
CA ASP A 50 -0.45 -3.33 0.31
C ASP A 50 -0.74 -1.85 0.01
N SER A 51 0.32 -1.12 -0.31
CA SER A 51 0.28 0.33 -0.49
C SER A 51 -0.68 0.73 -1.62
N ARG A 52 -0.75 -0.03 -2.71
CA ARG A 52 -1.64 0.27 -3.84
C ARG A 52 -3.09 0.09 -3.43
N ARG A 53 -3.40 -0.98 -2.70
CA ARG A 53 -4.75 -1.21 -2.16
C ARG A 53 -5.16 -0.12 -1.18
N ARG A 54 -4.29 0.28 -0.25
CA ARG A 54 -4.57 1.40 0.68
C ARG A 54 -4.83 2.71 -0.06
N ASN A 55 -3.99 3.05 -1.04
CA ASN A 55 -4.14 4.28 -1.82
C ASN A 55 -5.42 4.27 -2.67
N ALA A 56 -5.79 3.13 -3.26
CA ALA A 56 -7.04 2.98 -4.01
C ALA A 56 -8.27 3.21 -3.12
N MET A 57 -8.29 2.62 -1.92
CA MET A 57 -9.38 2.84 -0.96
C MET A 57 -9.45 4.29 -0.50
N ALA A 58 -8.31 4.92 -0.18
CA ALA A 58 -8.25 6.33 0.20
C ALA A 58 -8.73 7.26 -0.93
N THR A 59 -8.41 6.92 -2.18
CA THR A 59 -8.87 7.67 -3.37
C THR A 59 -10.38 7.52 -3.57
N ASN A 60 -10.92 6.31 -3.37
CA ASN A 60 -12.35 6.04 -3.44
C ASN A 60 -13.12 6.84 -2.38
N GLU A 61 -12.65 6.78 -1.12
CA GLU A 61 -13.26 7.52 -0.01
C GLU A 61 -13.27 9.03 -0.29
N ARG A 62 -12.13 9.58 -0.76
CA ARG A 62 -12.07 10.99 -1.17
C ARG A 62 -13.06 11.29 -2.29
N SER A 63 -13.15 10.45 -3.32
CA SER A 63 -14.04 10.68 -4.46
C SER A 63 -15.52 10.59 -4.07
N ARG A 64 -15.85 9.81 -3.02
CA ARG A 64 -17.22 9.75 -2.48
C ARG A 64 -17.63 11.05 -1.81
N HIS A 65 -16.72 11.68 -1.06
CA HIS A 65 -17.00 12.88 -0.27
C HIS A 65 -16.78 14.18 -1.06
N GLU A 66 -15.75 14.21 -1.90
CA GLU A 66 -15.30 15.38 -2.65
C GLU A 66 -14.91 14.96 -4.08
N PRO A 67 -15.88 14.60 -4.93
CA PRO A 67 -15.60 14.18 -6.29
C PRO A 67 -14.97 15.34 -7.08
N ALA A 68 -13.72 15.15 -7.52
CA ALA A 68 -13.08 16.08 -8.43
C ALA A 68 -13.81 16.04 -9.79
N ARG A 69 -14.22 17.21 -10.29
CA ARG A 69 -14.77 17.33 -11.64
C ARG A 69 -13.64 17.24 -12.65
N SER A 70 -13.83 16.48 -13.73
CA SER A 70 -12.89 16.41 -14.83
C SER A 70 -12.87 17.74 -15.60
N SER A 71 -12.11 18.73 -15.14
CA SER A 71 -11.92 20.03 -15.81
C SER A 71 -11.04 19.92 -17.07
N GLY A 72 -10.98 18.75 -17.71
CA GLY A 72 -10.10 18.48 -18.84
C GLY A 72 -8.63 18.27 -18.48
N GLN A 73 -8.22 18.43 -17.21
CA GLN A 73 -6.88 18.09 -16.75
C GLN A 73 -6.84 16.67 -16.16
N HIS A 74 -5.94 15.84 -16.68
CA HIS A 74 -5.67 14.51 -16.11
C HIS A 74 -4.90 14.64 -14.79
N PRO A 75 -5.13 13.74 -13.81
CA PRO A 75 -4.30 13.71 -12.62
C PRO A 75 -2.85 13.42 -13.00
N ALA A 76 -1.91 14.01 -12.25
CA ALA A 76 -0.48 13.77 -12.44
C ALA A 76 -0.19 12.26 -12.42
N GLY A 77 0.51 11.76 -13.45
CA GLY A 77 0.82 10.33 -13.60
C GLY A 77 -0.22 9.50 -14.37
N CYS A 78 -1.22 10.12 -15.01
CA CYS A 78 -2.10 9.41 -15.93
C CYS A 78 -1.30 8.79 -17.09
N GLY A 79 -1.24 7.46 -17.15
CA GLY A 79 -0.50 6.69 -18.16
C GLY A 79 -0.93 6.94 -19.61
N CYS A 80 -2.06 7.64 -19.83
CA CYS A 80 -2.50 8.06 -21.16
C CYS A 80 -1.68 9.24 -21.74
N CYS A 81 -0.94 9.99 -20.91
CA CYS A 81 -0.17 11.17 -21.34
C CYS A 81 1.34 10.91 -21.49
N GLY A 82 1.81 9.68 -21.32
CA GLY A 82 3.17 9.30 -21.72
C GLY A 82 3.33 9.46 -23.23
N SER A 83 4.34 10.20 -23.66
CA SER A 83 4.67 10.57 -25.05
C SER A 83 4.79 9.37 -25.99
N LYS A 84 3.66 8.85 -26.46
CA LYS A 84 3.58 8.13 -27.74
C LYS A 84 2.76 9.01 -28.66
N SER A 85 3.38 9.55 -29.70
CA SER A 85 2.62 10.23 -30.75
C SER A 85 1.52 9.27 -31.20
N LYS A 86 0.28 9.75 -31.21
CA LYS A 86 -0.82 8.96 -31.77
C LYS A 86 -0.55 8.88 -33.26
N SER A 87 0.09 7.80 -33.71
CA SER A 87 0.09 7.41 -35.13
C SER A 87 -1.37 7.47 -35.59
N GLY A 88 -1.65 8.26 -36.63
CA GLY A 88 -2.98 8.36 -37.20
C GLY A 88 -3.52 6.95 -37.50
N LYS A 89 -4.79 6.70 -37.16
CA LYS A 89 -5.44 5.39 -37.39
C LYS A 89 -5.70 5.11 -38.88
N ALA A 90 -5.48 6.11 -39.73
CA ALA A 90 -5.72 6.05 -41.17
C ALA A 90 -4.48 5.57 -41.91
N VAL A 91 -4.66 4.56 -42.76
CA VAL A 91 -3.69 4.10 -43.76
C VAL A 91 -4.20 4.54 -45.12
N HIS A 92 -3.31 5.10 -45.95
CA HIS A 92 -3.65 5.51 -47.32
C HIS A 92 -3.20 4.43 -48.31
N THR A 93 -4.09 4.03 -49.21
CA THR A 93 -3.73 3.15 -50.34
C THR A 93 -3.02 3.96 -51.44
N ALA A 94 -2.34 3.28 -52.37
CA ALA A 94 -1.72 3.93 -53.53
C ALA A 94 -2.74 4.69 -54.41
N SER A 95 -4.02 4.33 -54.35
CA SER A 95 -5.13 5.03 -55.00
C SER A 95 -5.63 6.26 -54.23
N GLY A 96 -5.04 6.59 -53.08
CA GLY A 96 -5.41 7.72 -52.22
C GLY A 96 -6.58 7.45 -51.27
N ALA A 97 -7.19 6.26 -51.32
CA ALA A 97 -8.28 5.89 -50.42
C ALA A 97 -7.78 5.75 -48.98
N LYS A 98 -8.58 6.22 -48.02
CA LYS A 98 -8.27 6.12 -46.58
C LYS A 98 -8.92 4.86 -46.00
N THR A 99 -8.18 4.06 -45.25
CA THR A 99 -8.68 2.86 -44.58
C THR A 99 -8.25 2.84 -43.12
N PHE A 100 -9.08 2.26 -42.25
CA PHE A 100 -8.84 2.18 -40.81
C PHE A 100 -8.84 0.72 -40.32
N PRO A 101 -7.73 -0.03 -40.49
CA PRO A 101 -7.70 -1.47 -40.23
C PRO A 101 -8.03 -1.87 -38.78
N SER A 102 -7.75 -0.98 -37.82
CA SER A 102 -8.02 -1.20 -36.41
C SER A 102 -9.34 -0.58 -35.91
N ALA A 103 -10.16 -0.04 -36.81
CA ALA A 103 -11.46 0.55 -36.44
C ALA A 103 -12.60 -0.47 -36.58
N ARG A 104 -13.70 -0.22 -35.86
CA ARG A 104 -14.91 -1.06 -35.94
C ARG A 104 -15.60 -0.81 -37.30
N PRO A 105 -16.19 -1.85 -37.92
CA PRO A 105 -16.64 -1.80 -39.32
C PRO A 105 -17.76 -0.80 -39.63
N TRP A 106 -18.46 -0.28 -38.62
CA TRP A 106 -19.51 0.75 -38.77
C TRP A 106 -18.99 2.19 -38.64
N MET A 107 -17.68 2.37 -38.47
CA MET A 107 -17.06 3.69 -38.34
C MET A 107 -16.60 4.16 -39.73
N ILE A 108 -17.53 4.75 -40.50
CA ILE A 108 -17.27 5.32 -41.83
C ILE A 108 -16.97 6.82 -41.64
N SER A 109 -15.88 7.32 -42.21
CA SER A 109 -15.64 8.77 -42.25
C SER A 109 -16.59 9.43 -43.27
N HIS A 110 -17.22 10.54 -42.91
CA HIS A 110 -17.76 11.50 -43.90
C HIS A 110 -16.62 12.27 -44.56
#